data_AF-A0A960Q1M1-F1
#
_entry.id   AF-A0A960Q1M1-F1
#
_cell.length_a   1.000
_cell.length_b   1.000
_cell.length_c   1.000
_cell.angle_alpha   90.00
_cell.angle_beta   90.00
_cell.angle_gamma   90.00
#
_symmetry.space_group_name_H-M   'P 1'
#
loop_
_entity.id
_entity.type
_entity.pdbx_description
1 polymer ?
#
loop_
_entity_poly.entity_id
_entity_poly.type
_entity_poly.pdbx_seq_one_letter_code
_entity_poly.pdbx_strand_id
1 'polypeptide(L)'
;WAVPSVRLLKGDMLGENLLPADTRLLYTPTGWVRDCLLPAPMELQGLPLRGGGHDWMTGFHPDGSLRTAWLSRSTEIDGIPCARATVWAELFGKGGMTTLHPDGSLESCRLAKRCTIDGQTFRKGQRIRLDPEGHLVP
;
A
#
# COMPACT_ATOMS: atom_id res chain seq x y z
N TRP A 1 -22.35 10.68 5.10
CA TRP A 1 -21.28 11.40 5.81
C TRP A 1 -20.14 11.63 4.84
N ALA A 2 -19.86 12.88 4.46
CA ALA A 2 -18.74 13.18 3.57
C ALA A 2 -17.44 13.05 4.37
N VAL A 3 -16.49 12.23 3.88
CA VAL A 3 -15.15 12.17 4.48
C VAL A 3 -14.47 13.52 4.17
N PRO A 4 -13.97 14.25 5.17
CA PRO A 4 -13.23 15.48 4.93
C PRO A 4 -12.06 15.17 3.99
N SER A 5 -11.99 15.89 2.87
CA SER A 5 -10.90 15.73 1.92
C SER A 5 -10.37 17.07 1.47
N VAL A 6 -9.05 17.14 1.29
CA VAL A 6 -8.33 18.33 0.84
C VAL A 6 -7.50 17.95 -0.36
N ARG A 7 -7.48 18.81 -1.38
CA ARG A 7 -6.54 18.71 -2.50
C ARG A 7 -5.33 19.59 -2.20
N LEU A 8 -4.12 19.03 -2.30
CA LEU A 8 -2.89 19.80 -2.19
C LEU A 8 -2.73 20.73 -3.41
N LEU A 9 -2.47 22.02 -3.17
CA LEU A 9 -2.23 22.99 -4.24
C LEU A 9 -0.77 22.99 -4.73
N LYS A 10 0.14 22.50 -3.89
CA LYS A 10 1.56 22.32 -4.16
C LYS A 10 2.04 21.07 -3.44
N GLY A 11 3.26 20.61 -3.73
CA GLY A 11 3.83 19.50 -2.97
C GLY A 11 3.95 19.82 -1.48
N ASP A 12 3.66 18.84 -0.62
CA ASP A 12 3.70 18.97 0.83
C ASP A 12 4.09 17.65 1.50
N MET A 13 4.55 17.74 2.76
CA MET A 13 5.02 16.59 3.53
C MET A 13 3.88 15.93 4.31
N LEU A 14 3.81 14.61 4.27
CA LEU A 14 3.05 13.77 5.19
C LEU A 14 4.02 12.82 5.91
N GLY A 15 4.39 13.17 7.14
CA GLY A 15 5.54 12.54 7.80
C GLY A 15 6.78 12.74 6.93
N GLU A 16 7.41 11.64 6.53
CA GLU A 16 8.59 11.64 5.64
C GLU A 16 8.24 11.60 4.15
N ASN A 17 6.96 11.53 3.79
CA ASN A 17 6.51 11.41 2.42
C ASN A 17 6.28 12.77 1.78
N LEU A 18 7.06 13.12 0.75
CA LEU A 18 6.73 14.25 -0.11
C LEU A 18 5.61 13.86 -1.08
N LEU A 19 4.41 14.38 -0.84
CA LEU A 19 3.26 14.19 -1.71
C LEU A 19 3.20 15.32 -2.75
N PRO A 20 2.93 15.05 -4.03
CA PRO A 20 2.87 16.07 -5.06
C PRO A 20 1.60 16.92 -4.94
N ALA A 21 1.58 18.05 -5.65
CA ALA A 21 0.37 18.81 -5.92
C ALA A 21 -0.72 17.90 -6.52
N ASP A 22 -1.99 18.29 -6.37
CA ASP A 22 -3.18 17.54 -6.77
C ASP A 22 -3.45 16.23 -6.02
N THR A 23 -2.57 15.82 -5.11
CA THR A 23 -2.88 14.72 -4.18
C THR A 23 -4.10 15.09 -3.35
N ARG A 24 -5.09 14.18 -3.30
CA ARG A 24 -6.26 14.34 -2.42
C ARG A 24 -6.03 13.58 -1.13
N LEU A 25 -6.01 14.28 -0.01
CA LEU A 25 -5.90 13.72 1.33
C LEU A 25 -7.29 13.47 1.90
N LEU A 26 -7.49 12.31 2.52
CA LEU A 26 -8.70 11.94 3.23
C LEU A 26 -8.36 11.80 4.72
N TYR A 27 -9.04 12.57 5.56
CA TYR A 27 -8.75 12.63 6.98
C TYR A 27 -9.68 11.71 7.78
N THR A 28 -9.15 11.19 8.88
CA THR A 28 -9.99 10.63 9.94
C THR A 28 -10.78 11.73 10.67
N PRO A 29 -11.84 11.37 11.40
CA PRO A 29 -12.54 12.34 12.26
C PRO A 29 -11.63 12.99 13.32
N THR A 30 -10.51 12.35 13.69
CA THR A 30 -9.54 12.88 14.65
C THR A 30 -8.45 13.74 14.01
N GLY A 31 -8.47 13.92 12.69
CA GLY A 31 -7.68 14.94 11.99
C GLY A 31 -6.35 14.48 11.40
N TRP A 32 -6.01 13.19 11.45
CA TRP A 32 -4.83 12.66 10.75
C TRP A 32 -5.20 12.11 9.36
N VAL A 33 -4.24 12.08 8.44
CA VAL A 33 -4.46 11.60 7.06
C VAL A 33 -4.56 10.09 7.04
N ARG A 34 -5.77 9.57 6.77
CA ARG A 34 -6.03 8.13 6.69
C ARG A 34 -5.53 7.55 5.37
N ASP A 35 -5.88 8.22 4.27
CA ASP A 35 -5.54 7.81 2.92
C ASP A 35 -5.26 9.03 2.05
N CYS A 36 -4.58 8.80 0.94
CA CYS A 36 -4.50 9.75 -0.16
C CYS A 36 -4.83 9.09 -1.51
N LEU A 37 -5.26 9.93 -2.43
CA LEU A 37 -5.37 9.60 -3.84
C LEU A 37 -4.27 10.34 -4.60
N LEU A 38 -3.31 9.59 -5.10
CA LEU A 38 -2.16 10.12 -5.85
C LEU A 38 -2.60 10.47 -7.28
N PRO A 39 -2.19 11.64 -7.82
CA PRO A 39 -2.61 12.06 -9.16
C PRO A 39 -2.00 11.17 -10.26
N ALA A 40 -0.79 10.65 -10.04
CA ALA A 40 -0.07 9.79 -10.97
C ALA A 40 0.72 8.72 -10.20
N PRO A 41 1.15 7.62 -10.86
CA PRO A 41 2.08 6.66 -10.26
C PRO A 41 3.36 7.35 -9.79
N MET A 42 3.84 6.97 -8.61
CA MET A 42 5.08 7.50 -8.04
C MET A 42 5.68 6.51 -7.04
N GLU A 43 6.88 6.80 -6.54
CA GLU A 43 7.50 6.04 -5.47
C GLU A 43 7.36 6.77 -4.13
N LEU A 44 6.93 6.06 -3.10
CA LEU A 44 6.91 6.52 -1.70
C LEU A 44 7.55 5.45 -0.83
N GLN A 45 8.48 5.85 0.04
CA GLN A 45 9.25 4.93 0.91
C GLN A 45 9.88 3.77 0.13
N GLY A 46 10.37 4.04 -1.09
CA GLY A 46 10.95 3.03 -1.98
C GLY A 46 9.95 2.10 -2.68
N LEU A 47 8.64 2.24 -2.41
CA LEU A 47 7.60 1.40 -3.01
C LEU A 47 6.95 2.08 -4.21
N PRO A 48 6.82 1.38 -5.36
CA PRO A 48 6.21 1.94 -6.54
C PRO A 48 4.69 1.84 -6.47
N LEU A 49 4.05 2.96 -6.15
CA LEU A 49 2.62 3.05 -5.96
C LEU A 49 1.90 3.41 -7.27
N ARG A 50 0.67 2.93 -7.39
CA ARG A 50 -0.28 3.42 -8.37
C ARG A 50 -0.78 4.80 -7.96
N GLY A 51 -1.13 5.58 -8.97
CA GLY A 51 -1.99 6.74 -8.85
C GLY A 51 -3.06 6.69 -9.93
N GLY A 52 -3.66 7.83 -10.22
CA GLY A 52 -4.79 7.94 -11.15
C GLY A 52 -5.96 8.72 -10.55
N GLY A 53 -5.73 9.47 -9.47
CA GLY A 53 -6.66 10.46 -8.92
C GLY A 53 -7.84 9.89 -8.14
N HIS A 54 -8.49 8.82 -8.57
CA HIS A 54 -9.64 8.22 -7.88
C HIS A 54 -9.63 6.69 -7.82
N ASP A 55 -8.68 6.05 -8.50
CA ASP A 55 -8.72 4.59 -8.70
C ASP A 55 -8.03 3.79 -7.58
N TRP A 56 -7.06 4.38 -6.88
CA TRP A 56 -6.21 3.68 -5.92
C TRP A 56 -5.95 4.56 -4.70
N MET A 57 -6.33 4.08 -3.52
CA MET A 57 -6.18 4.79 -2.25
C MET A 57 -4.97 4.28 -1.45
N THR A 58 -3.93 5.08 -1.38
CA THR A 58 -2.74 4.81 -0.56
C THR A 58 -3.04 5.21 0.88
N GLY A 59 -2.97 4.26 1.81
CA GLY A 59 -3.30 4.46 3.21
C GLY A 59 -2.06 4.67 4.06
N PHE A 60 -2.23 5.39 5.17
CA PHE A 60 -1.15 5.70 6.12
C PHE A 60 -1.49 5.21 7.52
N HIS A 61 -0.46 4.96 8.33
CA HIS A 61 -0.56 4.90 9.77
C HIS A 61 -0.58 6.33 10.37
N PRO A 62 -0.92 6.51 11.65
CA PRO A 62 -1.03 7.85 12.25
C PRO A 62 0.23 8.72 12.20
N ASP A 63 1.41 8.10 12.15
CA ASP A 63 2.71 8.78 12.03
C ASP A 63 3.06 9.19 10.58
N GLY A 64 2.22 8.83 9.61
CA GLY A 64 2.44 9.07 8.19
C GLY A 64 3.25 7.98 7.49
N SER A 65 3.64 6.88 8.16
CA SER A 65 4.21 5.71 7.48
C SER A 65 3.18 5.04 6.57
N LEU A 66 3.64 4.40 5.49
CA LEU A 66 2.73 3.71 4.58
C LEU A 66 2.08 2.52 5.28
N ARG A 67 0.76 2.43 5.16
CA ARG A 67 -0.03 1.27 5.63
C ARG A 67 -0.52 0.42 4.48
N THR A 68 -0.97 1.04 3.39
CA THR A 68 -1.47 0.32 2.22
C THR A 68 -0.80 0.80 0.94
N ALA A 69 -0.27 -0.14 0.17
CA ALA A 69 0.47 0.10 -1.06
C ALA A 69 -0.21 -0.64 -2.23
N TRP A 70 -0.74 0.13 -3.18
CA TRP A 70 -1.23 -0.39 -4.45
C TRP A 70 -0.09 -0.44 -5.45
N LEU A 71 0.67 -1.54 -5.48
CA LEU A 71 1.90 -1.62 -6.27
C LEU A 71 1.64 -1.49 -7.78
N SER A 72 2.34 -0.59 -8.47
CA SER A 72 2.21 -0.41 -9.93
C SER A 72 2.90 -1.53 -10.71
N ARG A 73 3.97 -2.09 -10.14
CA ARG A 73 4.74 -3.25 -10.63
C ARG A 73 4.98 -4.25 -9.50
N SER A 74 5.26 -5.50 -9.86
CA SER A 74 5.70 -6.49 -8.85
C SER A 74 6.99 -6.01 -8.20
N THR A 75 7.05 -6.09 -6.89
CA THR A 75 8.10 -5.52 -6.06
C THR A 75 8.45 -6.51 -4.97
N GLU A 76 9.74 -6.68 -4.69
CA GLU A 76 10.20 -7.49 -3.56
C GLU A 76 10.22 -6.61 -2.31
N ILE A 77 9.57 -7.06 -1.24
CA ILE A 77 9.50 -6.38 0.05
C ILE A 77 9.87 -7.43 1.09
N ASP A 78 10.91 -7.18 1.88
CA ASP A 78 11.48 -8.13 2.85
C ASP A 78 11.79 -9.51 2.24
N GLY A 79 12.29 -9.52 1.00
CA GLY A 79 12.57 -10.75 0.25
C GLY A 79 11.33 -11.46 -0.32
N ILE A 80 10.13 -10.94 -0.07
CA ILE A 80 8.87 -11.52 -0.54
C ILE A 80 8.45 -10.88 -1.87
N PRO A 81 8.22 -11.66 -2.94
CA PRO A 81 7.85 -11.12 -4.24
C PRO A 81 6.37 -10.75 -4.28
N CYS A 82 6.03 -9.51 -3.95
CA CYS A 82 4.67 -9.01 -3.96
C CYS A 82 4.18 -8.64 -5.38
N ALA A 83 2.94 -9.01 -5.67
CA ALA A 83 2.30 -8.80 -6.96
C ALA A 83 1.88 -7.34 -7.14
N ARG A 84 1.94 -6.84 -8.39
CA ARG A 84 1.30 -5.58 -8.74
C ARG A 84 -0.20 -5.63 -8.49
N ALA A 85 -0.78 -4.49 -8.12
CA ALA A 85 -2.20 -4.27 -8.10
C ALA A 85 -2.80 -4.35 -9.52
N THR A 86 -3.94 -5.01 -9.64
CA THR A 86 -4.71 -5.13 -10.88
C THR A 86 -6.20 -5.02 -10.58
N VAL A 87 -6.97 -4.37 -11.47
CA VAL A 87 -8.43 -4.27 -11.33
C VAL A 87 -9.10 -5.64 -11.25
N TRP A 88 -8.58 -6.63 -11.98
CA TRP A 88 -9.05 -8.02 -11.91
C TRP A 88 -8.85 -8.66 -10.54
N ALA A 89 -7.75 -8.35 -9.85
CA ALA A 89 -7.52 -8.88 -8.50
C ALA A 89 -8.53 -8.33 -7.49
N GLU A 90 -8.93 -7.06 -7.65
CA GLU A 90 -10.00 -6.43 -6.86
C GLU A 90 -11.37 -7.04 -7.18
N LEU A 91 -11.73 -7.10 -8.47
CA LEU A 91 -13.05 -7.56 -8.89
C LEU A 91 -13.35 -9.01 -8.49
N PHE A 92 -12.34 -9.87 -8.47
CA PHE A 92 -12.49 -11.27 -8.05
C PHE A 92 -12.19 -11.50 -6.57
N GLY A 93 -12.15 -10.45 -5.74
CA GLY A 93 -11.99 -10.53 -4.29
C GLY A 93 -10.64 -11.12 -3.85
N LYS A 94 -9.63 -11.14 -4.73
CA LYS A 94 -8.30 -11.68 -4.41
C LYS A 94 -7.37 -10.63 -3.81
N GLY A 95 -7.76 -9.36 -3.86
CA GLY A 95 -7.05 -8.21 -3.32
C GLY A 95 -5.70 -7.99 -4.00
N GLY A 96 -5.50 -6.85 -4.65
CA GLY A 96 -4.23 -6.35 -5.16
C GLY A 96 -3.45 -5.52 -4.14
N MET A 97 -4.07 -5.19 -3.01
CA MET A 97 -3.47 -4.36 -1.97
C MET A 97 -2.35 -5.10 -1.22
N THR A 98 -1.20 -4.46 -1.12
CA THR A 98 -0.15 -4.80 -0.15
C THR A 98 -0.36 -3.96 1.11
N THR A 99 -0.22 -4.55 2.29
CA THR A 99 -0.27 -3.81 3.57
C THR A 99 1.05 -3.96 4.31
N LEU A 100 1.38 -2.95 5.10
CA LEU A 100 2.63 -2.83 5.84
C LEU A 100 2.34 -2.56 7.31
N HIS A 101 3.20 -3.08 8.17
CA HIS A 101 3.26 -2.72 9.58
C HIS A 101 3.76 -1.28 9.76
N PRO A 102 3.60 -0.66 10.95
CA PRO A 102 4.04 0.71 11.19
C PRO A 102 5.53 0.96 10.98
N ASP A 103 6.37 -0.06 11.10
CA ASP A 103 7.82 0.03 10.84
C ASP A 103 8.18 -0.08 9.34
N GLY A 104 7.18 -0.25 8.48
CA GLY A 104 7.33 -0.40 7.03
C GLY A 104 7.56 -1.85 6.57
N SER A 105 7.67 -2.82 7.49
CA SER A 105 7.78 -4.24 7.14
C SER A 105 6.49 -4.78 6.53
N LEU A 106 6.61 -5.83 5.72
CA LEU A 106 5.50 -6.44 5.01
C LEU A 106 4.51 -7.12 5.98
N GLU A 107 3.27 -6.65 6.02
CA GLU A 107 2.19 -7.31 6.76
C GLU A 107 1.44 -8.31 5.87
N SER A 108 1.10 -7.94 4.63
CA SER A 108 0.36 -8.82 3.73
C SER A 108 0.56 -8.46 2.28
N CYS A 109 0.76 -9.45 1.43
CA CYS A 109 0.62 -9.25 -0.01
C CYS A 109 0.13 -10.50 -0.74
N ARG A 110 -0.27 -10.28 -1.99
CA ARG A 110 -0.49 -11.34 -2.97
C ARG A 110 0.84 -11.66 -3.63
N LEU A 111 1.20 -12.93 -3.75
CA LEU A 111 2.49 -13.34 -4.31
C LEU A 111 2.54 -13.21 -5.85
N ALA A 112 3.62 -12.63 -6.36
CA ALA A 112 3.89 -12.46 -7.80
C ALA A 112 4.36 -13.75 -8.47
N LYS A 113 5.06 -14.60 -7.71
CA LYS A 113 5.62 -15.90 -8.13
C LYS A 113 5.54 -16.89 -6.96
N ARG A 114 5.86 -18.16 -7.22
CA ARG A 114 6.04 -19.15 -6.16
C ARG A 114 7.22 -18.71 -5.27
N CYS A 115 7.07 -18.85 -3.96
CA CYS A 115 8.15 -18.64 -2.99
C CYS A 115 7.97 -19.55 -1.77
N THR A 116 9.02 -19.68 -0.99
CA THR A 116 9.03 -20.41 0.28
C THR A 116 9.23 -19.42 1.41
N ILE A 117 8.40 -19.50 2.45
CA ILE A 117 8.41 -18.63 3.64
C ILE A 117 8.27 -19.55 4.84
N ASP A 118 9.14 -19.43 5.84
CA ASP A 118 9.21 -20.34 7.00
C ASP A 118 9.15 -21.84 6.64
N GLY A 119 9.81 -22.22 5.55
CA GLY A 119 9.82 -23.61 5.04
C GLY A 119 8.54 -24.04 4.30
N GLN A 120 7.48 -23.23 4.29
CA GLN A 120 6.24 -23.51 3.56
C GLN A 120 6.26 -22.90 2.16
N THR A 121 5.91 -23.68 1.14
CA THR A 121 5.85 -23.22 -0.26
C THR A 121 4.47 -22.70 -0.63
N PHE A 122 4.41 -21.48 -1.15
CA PHE A 122 3.20 -20.85 -1.65
C PHE A 122 3.25 -20.66 -3.17
N ARG A 123 2.10 -20.78 -3.81
CA ARG A 123 1.89 -20.59 -5.24
C ARG A 123 1.70 -19.10 -5.55
N LYS A 124 2.05 -18.73 -6.78
CA LYS A 124 1.71 -17.43 -7.36
C LYS A 124 0.24 -17.11 -7.13
N GLY A 125 -0.02 -15.89 -6.68
CA GLY A 125 -1.35 -15.36 -6.50
C GLY A 125 -2.06 -15.78 -5.21
N GLN A 126 -1.42 -16.59 -4.36
CA GLN A 126 -1.87 -16.74 -2.98
C GLN A 126 -1.59 -15.45 -2.20
N ARG A 127 -2.44 -15.14 -1.24
CA ARG A 127 -2.22 -14.07 -0.26
C ARG A 127 -1.60 -14.69 0.98
N ILE A 128 -0.61 -14.00 1.52
CA ILE A 128 0.02 -14.33 2.79
C ILE A 128 -0.22 -13.19 3.79
N ARG A 129 0.01 -13.48 5.06
CA ARG A 129 0.13 -12.50 6.12
C ARG A 129 1.35 -12.83 6.97
N LEU A 130 2.03 -11.80 7.43
CA LEU A 130 3.20 -11.90 8.28
C LEU A 130 3.01 -11.04 9.53
N ASP A 131 3.58 -11.46 10.64
CA ASP A 131 3.77 -10.61 11.83
C ASP A 131 4.90 -9.58 11.59
N PRO A 132 5.12 -8.62 12.50
CA PRO A 132 6.19 -7.62 12.36
C PRO A 132 7.60 -8.21 12.27
N GLU A 133 7.80 -9.41 12.80
CA GLU A 133 9.07 -10.15 12.72
C GLU A 133 9.25 -10.88 11.38
N GLY A 134 8.23 -10.88 10.52
CA GLY A 134 8.26 -11.48 9.18
C GLY A 134 7.86 -12.95 9.13
N HIS A 135 7.27 -13.49 10.20
CA HIS A 135 6.81 -14.88 10.27
C HIS A 135 5.37 -15.03 9.81
N LEU A 136 5.04 -16.17 9.20
CA LEU A 136 3.68 -16.46 8.75
C LEU A 136 2.68 -16.48 9.91
N VAL A 137 1.59 -15.72 9.74
CA VAL A 137 0.42 -15.80 10.61
C VAL A 137 -0.74 -16.53 9.91
N PRO A 138 -1.58 -17.29 10.66
CA PRO A 138 -2.72 -18.04 10.11
C PRO A 138 -3.78 -17.20 9.37
#